data_AF-A0A1C4IPU5-F1
#
_entry.id   AF-A0A1C4IPU5-F1
#
_cell.length_a   1.000
_cell.length_b   1.000
_cell.length_c   1.000
_cell.angle_alpha   90.00
_cell.angle_beta   90.00
_cell.angle_gamma   90.00
#
_symmetry.space_group_name_H-M   'P 1'
#
loop_
_entity.id
_entity.type
_entity.pdbx_description
1 polymer ?
#
loop_
_entity_poly.entity_id
_entity_poly.type
_entity_poly.pdbx_seq_one_letter_code
_entity_poly.pdbx_strand_id
1 'polypeptide(L)'
;MNGTGRRILGSLLAGGTESVLRGTCNRTRSPREGTILIAPSLEAGLYDAIVAARAVVCGSGGMTGHMQSLCRGRGIPVLRVEEEDLADLVGEVTLYLESASIVVGSRPAPPPGSGKPALDAVGSACAVIADLQDITTINACGPDAARVESFFIREEFLCLALGLSPLDAMAGGAADIAAYGRAIGERLRGFVGALLPGQRLVLRMLDLRSDHAADVTATAPVAVEPNPEMGLHGARWLLGSAGYREALHAVLATLREHLGEEADRVGLSVPFVSDETEFVQLRDHLGLPDGTPLSAFVETPSAVHATTALCLAGASELFVGLKDLVQFYLAADRGNHLVADSYRTRHPAVLDGVRHVVESARAAGTPVRVFSLASDLDHYLAHLPTPDGYMMCTAELQQLLLSPGSARTG
;
A
#
# COMPACT_ATOMS: atom_id res chain seq x y z
N MET A 1 -6.37 41.02 24.67
CA MET A 1 -6.11 39.63 25.12
C MET A 1 -5.62 38.87 23.89
N ASN A 2 -4.31 38.64 23.81
CA ASN A 2 -3.65 38.01 22.67
C ASN A 2 -3.92 36.51 22.70
N GLY A 3 -4.84 36.02 21.87
CA GLY A 3 -5.09 34.58 21.69
C GLY A 3 -3.98 33.95 20.86
N THR A 4 -2.86 33.61 21.50
CA THR A 4 -1.87 32.71 20.89
C THR A 4 -2.46 31.31 20.87
N GLY A 5 -2.92 30.85 19.70
CA GLY A 5 -3.37 29.48 19.52
C GLY A 5 -2.30 28.49 19.98
N ARG A 6 -2.69 27.48 20.78
CA ARG A 6 -1.79 26.43 21.26
C ARG A 6 -1.26 25.64 20.06
N ARG A 7 0.06 25.52 19.97
CA ARG A 7 0.74 24.71 18.95
C ARG A 7 1.07 23.34 19.52
N ILE A 8 0.57 22.30 18.89
CA ILE A 8 0.84 20.89 19.20
C ILE A 8 1.84 20.40 18.16
N LEU A 9 2.93 19.78 18.63
CA LEU A 9 3.91 19.14 17.75
C LEU A 9 3.51 17.69 17.50
N GLY A 10 3.90 17.17 16.35
CA GLY A 10 3.61 15.81 15.96
C GLY A 10 4.64 15.26 14.99
N SER A 11 4.28 14.14 14.36
CA SER A 11 5.07 13.46 13.35
C SER A 11 4.19 13.25 12.12
N LEU A 12 4.65 13.70 10.95
CA LEU A 12 3.92 13.49 9.70
C LEU A 12 4.07 12.02 9.27
N LEU A 13 2.97 11.27 9.28
CA LEU A 13 2.95 9.86 8.87
C LEU A 13 2.62 9.69 7.38
N ALA A 14 1.77 10.57 6.84
CA ALA A 14 1.44 10.64 5.41
C ALA A 14 1.31 12.11 5.00
N GLY A 15 1.91 12.47 3.86
CA GLY A 15 1.82 13.81 3.28
C GLY A 15 0.49 14.05 2.56
N GLY A 16 0.23 15.32 2.24
CA GLY A 16 -0.90 15.74 1.42
C GLY A 16 -0.42 16.64 0.27
N THR A 17 -1.35 17.06 -0.58
CA THR A 17 -1.07 18.00 -1.70
C THR A 17 -0.90 19.45 -1.24
N GLU A 18 -1.43 19.80 -0.08
CA GLU A 18 -1.36 21.13 0.52
C GLU A 18 -0.40 21.13 1.71
N SER A 19 0.47 22.14 1.84
CA SER A 19 1.39 22.26 2.98
C SER A 19 0.69 22.74 4.26
N VAL A 20 -0.46 23.40 4.12
CA VAL A 20 -1.28 23.90 5.22
C VAL A 20 -2.74 23.55 4.99
N LEU A 21 -3.38 22.85 5.93
CA LEU A 21 -4.80 22.51 5.86
C LEU A 21 -5.56 23.06 7.05
N ARG A 22 -6.82 23.38 6.83
CA ARG A 22 -7.75 23.83 7.87
C ARG A 22 -9.03 23.02 7.79
N GLY A 23 -9.61 22.73 8.96
CA GLY A 23 -10.92 22.10 9.06
C GLY A 23 -11.38 21.95 10.51
N THR A 24 -12.64 21.56 10.65
CA THR A 24 -13.25 21.28 11.95
C THR A 24 -12.90 19.86 12.38
N CYS A 25 -12.51 19.66 13.63
CA CYS A 25 -12.27 18.35 14.22
C CYS A 25 -13.54 17.50 14.22
N ASN A 26 -13.45 16.31 13.62
CA ASN A 26 -14.46 15.27 13.65
C ASN A 26 -13.98 14.12 14.55
N ARG A 27 -14.73 13.88 15.64
CA ARG A 27 -14.49 12.78 16.59
C ARG A 27 -15.56 11.70 16.55
N THR A 28 -16.55 11.85 15.68
CA THR A 28 -17.77 11.02 15.71
C THR A 28 -17.60 9.66 15.06
N ARG A 29 -16.41 9.37 14.51
CA ARG A 29 -16.11 8.16 13.73
C ARG A 29 -16.99 7.96 12.48
N SER A 30 -17.97 8.83 12.24
CA SER A 30 -18.81 8.87 11.03
C SER A 30 -18.19 9.72 9.92
N PRO A 31 -18.46 9.41 8.64
CA PRO A 31 -18.02 10.20 7.50
C PRO A 31 -18.57 11.63 7.53
N ARG A 32 -17.68 12.61 7.44
CA ARG A 32 -17.99 14.04 7.34
C ARG A 32 -17.01 14.74 6.42
N GLU A 33 -17.50 15.16 5.25
CA GLU A 33 -16.69 15.81 4.23
C GLU A 33 -16.00 17.09 4.74
N GLY A 34 -14.74 17.28 4.35
CA GLY A 34 -13.98 18.50 4.65
C GLY A 34 -13.49 18.62 6.11
N THR A 35 -13.81 17.65 6.97
CA THR A 35 -13.42 17.66 8.38
C THR A 35 -12.03 17.06 8.62
N ILE A 36 -11.46 17.31 9.80
CA ILE A 36 -10.21 16.69 10.25
C ILE A 36 -10.57 15.57 11.22
N LEU A 37 -10.39 14.31 10.80
CA LEU A 37 -10.70 13.16 11.64
C LEU A 37 -9.68 13.06 12.78
N ILE A 38 -10.16 12.98 14.01
CA ILE A 38 -9.32 12.77 15.21
C ILE A 38 -9.63 11.40 15.79
N ALA A 39 -8.63 10.53 15.89
CA ALA A 39 -8.81 9.16 16.39
C ALA A 39 -7.58 8.68 17.18
N PRO A 40 -7.72 7.88 18.26
CA PRO A 40 -6.56 7.33 18.98
C PRO A 40 -5.65 6.47 18.08
N SER A 41 -6.25 5.63 17.25
CA SER A 41 -5.60 4.77 16.26
C SER A 41 -6.39 4.76 14.96
N LEU A 42 -5.75 4.36 13.85
CA LEU A 42 -6.40 4.19 12.56
C LEU A 42 -6.66 2.70 12.30
N GLU A 43 -7.92 2.32 12.46
CA GLU A 43 -8.46 0.96 12.37
C GLU A 43 -9.38 0.82 11.14
N ALA A 44 -9.60 -0.41 10.65
CA ALA A 44 -10.38 -0.67 9.44
C ALA A 44 -11.81 -0.12 9.52
N GLY A 45 -12.43 -0.15 10.70
CA GLY A 45 -13.78 0.39 10.94
C GLY A 45 -13.91 1.90 10.77
N LEU A 46 -12.81 2.64 10.58
CA LEU A 46 -12.81 4.08 10.28
C LEU A 46 -12.74 4.38 8.78
N TYR A 47 -12.81 3.38 7.89
CA TYR A 47 -12.62 3.54 6.45
C TYR A 47 -13.44 4.71 5.87
N ASP A 48 -14.76 4.69 6.00
CA ASP A 48 -15.63 5.73 5.43
C ASP A 48 -15.31 7.13 6.00
N ALA A 49 -15.00 7.18 7.29
CA ALA A 49 -14.64 8.43 7.95
C ALA A 49 -13.29 8.99 7.49
N ILE A 50 -12.31 8.11 7.24
CA ILE A 50 -11.01 8.49 6.68
C ILE A 50 -11.19 9.03 5.28
N VAL A 51 -11.93 8.33 4.42
CA VAL A 51 -12.10 8.73 3.00
C VAL A 51 -12.84 10.05 2.85
N ALA A 52 -13.79 10.35 3.75
CA ALA A 52 -14.49 11.63 3.76
C ALA A 52 -13.64 12.77 4.36
N ALA A 53 -12.59 12.47 5.11
CA ALA A 53 -11.82 13.48 5.82
C ALA A 53 -10.85 14.23 4.91
N ARG A 54 -10.61 15.51 5.23
CA ARG A 54 -9.60 16.35 4.59
C ARG A 54 -8.19 16.08 5.13
N ALA A 55 -8.10 15.64 6.38
CA ALA A 55 -6.87 15.21 7.04
C ALA A 55 -7.21 14.33 8.24
N VAL A 56 -6.23 13.59 8.73
CA VAL A 56 -6.36 12.73 9.91
C VAL A 56 -5.30 13.11 10.94
N VAL A 57 -5.71 13.13 12.22
CA VAL A 57 -4.78 13.24 13.35
C VAL A 57 -4.99 12.04 14.27
N CYS A 58 -3.90 11.34 14.60
CA CYS A 58 -3.97 10.17 15.45
C CYS A 58 -2.95 10.16 16.60
N GLY A 59 -3.23 9.36 17.63
CA GLY A 59 -2.34 9.21 18.80
C GLY A 59 -1.28 8.13 18.61
N SER A 60 -1.54 7.19 17.70
CA SER A 60 -0.72 6.00 17.50
C SER A 60 -0.62 5.62 16.01
N GLY A 61 0.28 4.68 15.71
CA GLY A 61 0.60 4.23 14.35
C GLY A 61 1.90 4.82 13.81
N GLY A 62 2.42 4.21 12.74
CA GLY A 62 3.66 4.63 12.10
C GLY A 62 3.50 4.87 10.60
N MET A 63 4.59 5.30 9.97
CA MET A 63 4.60 5.77 8.58
C MET A 63 4.01 4.74 7.60
N THR A 64 4.27 3.45 7.80
CA THR A 64 3.92 2.40 6.82
C THR A 64 2.72 1.53 7.22
N GLY A 65 1.94 1.94 8.22
CA GLY A 65 0.74 1.21 8.64
C GLY A 65 -0.33 1.11 7.53
N HIS A 66 -1.23 0.13 7.66
CA HIS A 66 -2.21 -0.19 6.60
C HIS A 66 -3.12 1.00 6.28
N MET A 67 -3.70 1.62 7.30
CA MET A 67 -4.57 2.79 7.13
C MET A 67 -3.78 4.05 6.76
N GLN A 68 -2.53 4.20 7.19
CA GLN A 68 -1.65 5.29 6.75
C GLN A 68 -1.29 5.15 5.26
N SER A 69 -1.14 3.93 4.77
CA SER A 69 -0.92 3.64 3.34
C SER A 69 -2.17 3.96 2.51
N LEU A 70 -3.37 3.69 3.03
CA LEU A 70 -4.63 4.12 2.42
C LEU A 70 -4.70 5.65 2.33
N CYS A 71 -4.42 6.35 3.44
CA CYS A 71 -4.41 7.80 3.49
C CYS A 71 -3.41 8.39 2.48
N ARG A 72 -2.18 7.87 2.43
CA ARG A 72 -1.15 8.26 1.46
C ARG A 72 -1.60 8.00 0.02
N GLY A 73 -2.20 6.84 -0.26
CA GLY A 73 -2.77 6.53 -1.57
C GLY A 73 -3.74 7.60 -2.03
N ARG A 74 -4.62 8.06 -1.13
CA ARG A 74 -5.63 9.10 -1.41
C ARG A 74 -5.16 10.55 -1.21
N GLY A 75 -3.90 10.77 -0.85
CA GLY A 75 -3.35 12.11 -0.57
C GLY A 75 -3.95 12.78 0.66
N ILE A 76 -4.51 11.99 1.58
CA ILE A 76 -5.06 12.46 2.85
C ILE A 76 -3.91 12.52 3.86
N PRO A 77 -3.53 13.70 4.35
CA PRO A 77 -2.41 13.83 5.26
C PRO A 77 -2.75 13.26 6.64
N VAL A 78 -1.77 12.62 7.27
CA VAL A 78 -1.89 12.03 8.60
C VAL A 78 -0.80 12.60 9.51
N LEU A 79 -1.20 13.26 10.60
CA LEU A 79 -0.29 13.65 11.69
C LEU A 79 -0.50 12.76 12.90
N ARG A 80 0.59 12.23 13.45
CA ARG A 80 0.58 11.64 14.80
C ARG A 80 0.93 12.69 15.83
N VAL A 81 0.18 12.76 16.91
CA VAL A 81 0.49 13.58 18.11
C VAL A 81 0.53 12.67 19.34
N GLU A 82 1.00 13.18 20.47
CA GLU A 82 0.89 12.44 21.72
C GLU A 82 -0.58 12.22 22.09
N GLU A 83 -0.90 11.06 22.69
CA GLU A 83 -2.29 10.70 23.00
C GLU A 83 -2.97 11.73 23.92
N GLU A 84 -2.21 12.34 24.82
CA GLU A 84 -2.65 13.39 25.73
C GLU A 84 -3.10 14.66 24.98
N ASP A 85 -2.43 15.02 23.88
CA ASP A 85 -2.74 16.21 23.07
C ASP A 85 -3.99 16.00 22.18
N LEU A 86 -4.44 14.76 21.95
CA LEU A 86 -5.65 14.50 21.18
C LEU A 86 -6.91 15.11 21.83
N ALA A 87 -6.93 15.24 23.16
CA ALA A 87 -8.04 15.82 23.90
C ALA A 87 -8.23 17.32 23.57
N ASP A 88 -7.14 18.00 23.23
CA ASP A 88 -7.12 19.43 22.94
C ASP A 88 -7.52 19.77 21.50
N LEU A 89 -7.61 18.77 20.62
CA LEU A 89 -8.02 18.92 19.23
C LEU A 89 -9.56 18.95 19.11
N VAL A 90 -10.12 20.12 19.39
CA VAL A 90 -11.55 20.43 19.29
C VAL A 90 -11.79 21.69 18.47
N GLY A 91 -12.95 21.74 17.80
CA GLY A 91 -13.33 22.89 16.97
C GLY A 91 -12.46 23.03 15.72
N GLU A 92 -12.09 24.25 15.36
CA GLU A 92 -11.31 24.55 14.16
C GLU A 92 -9.80 24.45 14.43
N VAL A 93 -9.08 23.68 13.61
CA VAL A 93 -7.63 23.54 13.71
C VAL A 93 -6.96 23.77 12.36
N THR A 94 -5.69 24.19 12.41
CA THR A 94 -4.82 24.34 11.23
C THR A 94 -3.63 23.41 11.34
N LEU A 95 -3.43 22.56 10.34
CA LEU A 95 -2.31 21.61 10.22
C LEU A 95 -1.24 22.24 9.34
N TYR A 96 0.01 22.23 9.82
CA TYR A 96 1.21 22.59 9.07
C TYR A 96 2.03 21.32 8.85
N LEU A 97 1.96 20.75 7.65
CA LEU A 97 2.53 19.43 7.37
C LEU A 97 4.07 19.46 7.41
N GLU A 98 4.69 20.51 6.86
CA GLU A 98 6.15 20.63 6.79
C GLU A 98 6.82 20.67 8.17
N SER A 99 6.21 21.40 9.10
CA SER A 99 6.70 21.49 10.48
C SER A 99 6.08 20.43 11.40
N ALA A 100 5.31 19.49 10.83
CA ALA A 100 4.53 18.48 11.56
C ALA A 100 3.85 19.05 12.83
N SER A 101 3.05 20.11 12.68
CA SER A 101 2.44 20.78 13.83
C SER A 101 1.02 21.23 13.59
N ILE A 102 0.23 21.27 14.65
CA ILE A 102 -1.18 21.67 14.64
C ILE A 102 -1.35 22.93 15.48
N VAL A 103 -2.13 23.90 15.01
CA VAL A 103 -2.51 25.08 15.78
C VAL A 103 -4.00 25.05 16.01
N VAL A 104 -4.41 25.10 17.29
CA VAL A 104 -5.82 25.24 17.70
C VAL A 104 -6.16 26.73 17.69
N GLY A 105 -7.12 27.14 16.85
CA GLY A 105 -7.43 28.55 16.60
C GLY A 105 -6.69 29.16 15.39
N SER A 106 -6.45 30.48 15.38
CA SER A 106 -5.89 31.24 14.23
C SER A 106 -4.72 32.13 14.65
N ARG A 107 -3.65 32.43 13.90
CA ARG A 107 -2.79 31.78 12.86
C ARG A 107 -1.35 32.30 13.14
N PRO A 108 -0.26 31.60 12.79
CA PRO A 108 0.82 32.26 12.04
C PRO A 108 1.39 31.43 10.86
N ALA A 109 2.16 32.12 10.00
CA ALA A 109 2.52 31.76 8.61
C ALA A 109 3.43 30.52 8.41
N PRO A 110 3.39 29.87 7.22
CA PRO A 110 4.19 28.70 6.89
C PRO A 110 5.66 29.04 6.55
N PRO A 111 6.60 28.10 6.76
CA PRO A 111 7.96 28.18 6.20
C PRO A 111 8.00 27.67 4.73
N PRO A 112 9.14 27.80 4.02
CA PRO A 112 9.27 27.42 2.62
C PRO A 112 9.82 25.98 2.45
N GLY A 113 9.21 25.24 1.52
CA GLY A 113 9.50 23.83 1.22
C GLY A 113 10.73 23.53 0.36
N SER A 114 11.18 22.27 0.44
CA SER A 114 12.32 21.69 -0.28
C SER A 114 11.95 21.14 -1.66
N GLY A 115 12.90 21.18 -2.60
CA GLY A 115 12.76 20.81 -4.01
C GLY A 115 12.35 19.36 -4.29
N LYS A 116 11.85 19.13 -5.51
CA LYS A 116 11.18 17.90 -5.96
C LYS A 116 12.07 17.05 -6.89
N PRO A 117 11.99 15.71 -6.82
CA PRO A 117 12.67 14.81 -7.77
C PRO A 117 12.19 15.02 -9.21
N ALA A 118 13.09 14.76 -10.17
CA ALA A 118 12.76 14.76 -11.59
C ALA A 118 12.18 13.40 -12.04
N LEU A 119 11.03 13.43 -12.71
CA LEU A 119 10.26 12.27 -13.19
C LEU A 119 11.07 11.31 -14.09
N ASP A 120 12.07 11.81 -14.83
CA ASP A 120 12.84 11.02 -15.78
C ASP A 120 13.77 9.97 -15.14
N ALA A 121 14.05 10.07 -13.83
CA ALA A 121 14.93 9.15 -13.13
C ALA A 121 14.24 7.85 -12.65
N VAL A 122 12.90 7.77 -12.70
CA VAL A 122 12.10 6.72 -12.05
C VAL A 122 11.87 5.49 -12.95
N GLY A 123 12.24 5.55 -14.23
CA GLY A 123 11.98 4.47 -15.19
C GLY A 123 10.48 4.24 -15.42
N SER A 124 10.05 2.97 -15.42
CA SER A 124 8.63 2.60 -15.45
C SER A 124 8.02 2.69 -14.05
N ALA A 125 6.86 3.35 -13.91
CA ALA A 125 6.20 3.49 -12.63
C ALA A 125 5.10 2.44 -12.43
N CYS A 126 4.94 2.00 -11.18
CA CYS A 126 3.83 1.19 -10.72
C CYS A 126 3.01 1.97 -9.68
N ALA A 127 1.74 2.23 -9.95
CA ALA A 127 0.86 2.94 -9.03
C ALA A 127 0.23 1.97 -8.02
N VAL A 128 0.49 2.16 -6.73
CA VAL A 128 -0.16 1.43 -5.64
C VAL A 128 -1.51 2.08 -5.35
N ILE A 129 -2.59 1.38 -5.73
CA ILE A 129 -3.96 1.86 -5.66
C ILE A 129 -4.73 1.20 -4.50
N ALA A 130 -5.77 1.89 -4.05
CA ALA A 130 -6.79 1.37 -3.15
C ALA A 130 -8.14 1.22 -3.86
N ASP A 131 -8.38 1.97 -4.94
CA ASP A 131 -9.64 1.92 -5.67
C ASP A 131 -9.53 2.34 -7.15
N LEU A 132 -10.59 2.13 -7.92
CA LEU A 132 -10.77 2.55 -9.31
C LEU A 132 -10.48 4.04 -9.53
N GLN A 133 -10.88 4.88 -8.58
CA GLN A 133 -10.66 6.33 -8.67
C GLN A 133 -9.17 6.68 -8.79
N ASP A 134 -8.28 5.86 -8.22
CA ASP A 134 -6.84 6.07 -8.30
C ASP A 134 -6.31 5.87 -9.74
N ILE A 135 -6.84 4.87 -10.46
CA ILE A 135 -6.52 4.63 -11.87
C ILE A 135 -6.94 5.84 -12.70
N THR A 136 -8.18 6.30 -12.52
CA THR A 136 -8.71 7.49 -13.21
C THR A 136 -7.87 8.74 -12.90
N THR A 137 -7.43 8.89 -11.64
CA THR A 137 -6.62 10.02 -11.19
C THR A 137 -5.26 10.06 -11.87
N ILE A 138 -4.58 8.92 -11.97
CA ILE A 138 -3.30 8.80 -12.68
C ILE A 138 -3.50 9.02 -14.19
N ASN A 139 -4.50 8.39 -14.77
CA ASN A 139 -4.76 8.50 -16.22
C ASN A 139 -5.18 9.91 -16.65
N ALA A 140 -5.65 10.75 -15.71
CA ALA A 140 -5.92 12.16 -15.92
C ALA A 140 -4.66 13.06 -15.88
N CYS A 141 -3.46 12.53 -15.59
CA CYS A 141 -2.22 13.31 -15.49
C CYS A 141 -1.60 13.70 -16.85
N GLY A 142 -2.35 13.57 -17.95
CA GLY A 142 -1.89 13.96 -19.29
C GLY A 142 -0.88 12.96 -19.88
N PRO A 143 0.05 13.43 -20.74
CA PRO A 143 0.95 12.53 -21.49
C PRO A 143 1.84 11.65 -20.62
N ASP A 144 2.23 12.11 -19.42
CA ASP A 144 3.09 11.36 -18.53
C ASP A 144 2.39 10.17 -17.85
N ALA A 145 1.05 10.07 -17.92
CA ALA A 145 0.31 8.91 -17.44
C ALA A 145 0.75 7.59 -18.12
N ALA A 146 1.23 7.67 -19.36
CA ALA A 146 1.74 6.51 -20.09
C ALA A 146 3.01 5.90 -19.47
N ARG A 147 3.69 6.62 -18.57
CA ARG A 147 4.85 6.10 -17.80
C ARG A 147 4.43 5.14 -16.68
N VAL A 148 3.15 5.14 -16.32
CA VAL A 148 2.57 4.19 -15.37
C VAL A 148 2.12 2.97 -16.16
N GLU A 149 2.97 1.95 -16.22
CA GLU A 149 2.70 0.72 -16.96
C GLU A 149 1.87 -0.29 -16.16
N SER A 150 1.89 -0.19 -14.83
CA SER A 150 1.14 -1.10 -13.97
C SER A 150 0.46 -0.40 -12.81
N PHE A 151 -0.73 -0.90 -12.46
CA PHE A 151 -1.43 -0.58 -11.24
C PHE A 151 -1.39 -1.79 -10.33
N PHE A 152 -1.16 -1.56 -9.04
CA PHE A 152 -1.03 -2.59 -8.04
C PHE A 152 -2.13 -2.43 -6.99
N ILE A 153 -2.96 -3.46 -6.84
CA ILE A 153 -4.04 -3.50 -5.85
C ILE A 153 -3.84 -4.67 -4.90
N ARG A 154 -4.16 -4.42 -3.64
CA ARG A 154 -4.19 -5.43 -2.59
C ARG A 154 -5.62 -5.97 -2.43
N GLU A 155 -5.78 -7.29 -2.42
CA GLU A 155 -7.10 -7.91 -2.31
C GLU A 155 -7.86 -7.48 -1.04
N GLU A 156 -7.16 -7.21 0.05
CA GLU A 156 -7.71 -6.71 1.32
C GLU A 156 -8.47 -5.39 1.12
N PHE A 157 -7.99 -4.51 0.22
CA PHE A 157 -8.68 -3.27 -0.10
C PHE A 157 -9.93 -3.51 -0.94
N LEU A 158 -9.93 -4.52 -1.81
CA LEU A 158 -11.12 -4.94 -2.54
C LEU A 158 -12.17 -5.49 -1.57
N CYS A 159 -11.74 -6.32 -0.62
CA CYS A 159 -12.60 -6.89 0.41
C CYS A 159 -13.24 -5.79 1.26
N LEU A 160 -12.43 -4.85 1.74
CA LEU A 160 -12.91 -3.71 2.52
C LEU A 160 -13.92 -2.86 1.73
N ALA A 161 -13.62 -2.52 0.47
CA ALA A 161 -14.51 -1.72 -0.37
C ALA A 161 -15.82 -2.42 -0.71
N LEU A 162 -15.83 -3.75 -0.74
CA LEU A 162 -17.02 -4.57 -1.04
C LEU A 162 -17.74 -5.07 0.23
N GLY A 163 -17.21 -4.79 1.42
CA GLY A 163 -17.74 -5.33 2.68
C GLY A 163 -17.65 -6.86 2.78
N LEU A 164 -16.63 -7.46 2.16
CA LEU A 164 -16.40 -8.90 2.18
C LEU A 164 -15.56 -9.31 3.38
N SER A 165 -15.91 -10.45 3.97
CA SER A 165 -15.11 -11.15 4.98
C SER A 165 -14.50 -12.41 4.34
N PRO A 166 -13.20 -12.41 3.99
CA PRO A 166 -12.59 -13.52 3.26
C PRO A 166 -12.65 -14.84 4.04
N LEU A 167 -12.36 -14.81 5.34
CA LEU A 167 -12.32 -16.02 6.17
C LEU A 167 -13.73 -16.61 6.38
N ASP A 168 -14.75 -15.77 6.57
CA ASP A 168 -16.13 -16.24 6.66
C ASP A 168 -16.57 -16.88 5.33
N ALA A 169 -16.23 -16.25 4.20
CA ALA A 169 -16.52 -16.80 2.88
C ALA A 169 -15.84 -18.16 2.66
N MET A 170 -14.59 -18.32 3.11
CA MET A 170 -13.88 -19.60 3.00
C MET A 170 -14.43 -20.67 3.97
N ALA A 171 -15.02 -20.27 5.10
CA ALA A 171 -15.56 -21.17 6.11
C ALA A 171 -17.01 -21.63 5.83
N GLY A 172 -17.79 -20.88 5.05
CA GLY A 172 -19.18 -21.19 4.75
C GLY A 172 -19.35 -22.44 3.87
N GLY A 173 -18.97 -22.33 2.59
CA GLY A 173 -19.05 -23.42 1.62
C GLY A 173 -18.89 -22.96 0.18
N ALA A 174 -19.04 -23.88 -0.77
CA ALA A 174 -18.77 -23.62 -2.19
C ALA A 174 -19.54 -22.42 -2.78
N ALA A 175 -20.78 -22.19 -2.32
CA ALA A 175 -21.58 -21.05 -2.77
C ALA A 175 -21.00 -19.70 -2.33
N ASP A 176 -20.56 -19.60 -1.06
CA ASP A 176 -19.98 -18.38 -0.49
C ASP A 176 -18.60 -18.09 -1.07
N ILE A 177 -17.78 -19.12 -1.23
CA ILE A 177 -16.49 -19.06 -1.92
C ILE A 177 -16.65 -18.54 -3.35
N ALA A 178 -17.60 -19.08 -4.10
CA ALA A 178 -17.84 -18.65 -5.48
C ALA A 178 -18.44 -17.24 -5.54
N ALA A 179 -19.27 -16.85 -4.57
CA ALA A 179 -19.81 -15.49 -4.48
C ALA A 179 -18.70 -14.46 -4.20
N TYR A 180 -17.80 -14.78 -3.27
CA TYR A 180 -16.60 -13.98 -3.00
C TYR A 180 -15.75 -13.80 -4.25
N GLY A 181 -15.39 -14.91 -4.92
CA GLY A 181 -14.55 -14.85 -6.12
C GLY A 181 -15.19 -14.06 -7.27
N ARG A 182 -16.50 -14.23 -7.51
CA ARG A 182 -17.22 -13.42 -8.50
C ARG A 182 -17.20 -11.92 -8.15
N ALA A 183 -17.41 -11.56 -6.89
CA ALA A 183 -17.42 -10.16 -6.46
C ALA A 183 -16.06 -9.48 -6.68
N ILE A 184 -14.97 -10.17 -6.34
CA ILE A 184 -13.60 -9.70 -6.61
C ILE A 184 -13.35 -9.61 -8.12
N GLY A 185 -13.74 -10.63 -8.89
CA GLY A 185 -13.62 -10.65 -10.36
C GLY A 185 -14.34 -9.48 -11.04
N GLU A 186 -15.58 -9.18 -10.66
CA GLU A 186 -16.34 -8.03 -11.18
C GLU A 186 -15.68 -6.69 -10.82
N ARG A 187 -15.10 -6.58 -9.62
CA ARG A 187 -14.39 -5.36 -9.23
C ARG A 187 -13.13 -5.14 -10.06
N LEU A 188 -12.33 -6.19 -10.26
CA LEU A 188 -11.13 -6.17 -11.07
C LEU A 188 -11.45 -5.91 -12.55
N ARG A 189 -12.55 -6.44 -13.07
CA ARG A 189 -13.06 -6.13 -14.41
C ARG A 189 -13.28 -4.62 -14.59
N GLY A 190 -13.88 -3.96 -13.60
CA GLY A 190 -14.04 -2.50 -13.61
C GLY A 190 -12.70 -1.76 -13.69
N PHE A 191 -11.67 -2.29 -13.01
CA PHE A 191 -10.33 -1.70 -13.02
C PHE A 191 -9.67 -1.86 -14.38
N VAL A 192 -9.73 -3.05 -14.99
CA VAL A 192 -9.22 -3.31 -16.34
C VAL A 192 -9.88 -2.37 -17.36
N GLY A 193 -11.18 -2.13 -17.24
CA GLY A 193 -11.91 -1.20 -18.12
C GLY A 193 -11.45 0.27 -18.03
N ALA A 194 -10.76 0.66 -16.96
CA ALA A 194 -10.21 2.02 -16.79
C ALA A 194 -8.74 2.15 -17.23
N LEU A 195 -8.08 1.05 -17.58
CA LEU A 195 -6.68 1.04 -18.00
C LEU A 195 -6.52 1.57 -19.42
N LEU A 196 -5.51 2.41 -19.64
CA LEU A 196 -5.04 2.81 -20.97
C LEU A 196 -4.34 1.66 -21.70
N PRO A 197 -4.21 1.70 -23.04
CA PRO A 197 -3.45 0.71 -23.78
C PRO A 197 -2.02 0.53 -23.23
N GLY A 198 -1.56 -0.71 -23.11
CA GLY A 198 -0.24 -1.05 -22.57
C GLY A 198 -0.16 -1.08 -21.05
N GLN A 199 -1.17 -0.59 -20.33
CA GLN A 199 -1.21 -0.69 -18.87
C GLN A 199 -1.73 -2.07 -18.43
N ARG A 200 -1.26 -2.55 -17.28
CA ARG A 200 -1.73 -3.78 -16.64
C ARG A 200 -2.14 -3.56 -15.18
N LEU A 201 -2.89 -4.50 -14.64
CA LEU A 201 -3.24 -4.56 -13.23
C LEU A 201 -2.50 -5.73 -12.58
N VAL A 202 -2.00 -5.55 -11.36
CA VAL A 202 -1.38 -6.59 -10.55
C VAL A 202 -2.19 -6.71 -9.27
N LEU A 203 -2.80 -7.88 -9.07
CA LEU A 203 -3.46 -8.24 -7.82
C LEU A 203 -2.46 -8.92 -6.90
N ARG A 204 -2.14 -8.30 -5.76
CA ARG A 204 -1.57 -9.03 -4.63
C ARG A 204 -2.67 -9.85 -4.00
N MET A 205 -2.47 -11.16 -3.97
CA MET A 205 -3.34 -12.09 -3.28
C MET A 205 -3.45 -11.76 -1.79
N LEU A 206 -4.51 -12.27 -1.16
CA LEU A 206 -4.85 -11.99 0.22
C LEU A 206 -3.69 -12.20 1.20
N ASP A 207 -3.40 -11.16 1.98
CA ASP A 207 -2.40 -11.15 3.06
C ASP A 207 -3.02 -10.54 4.33
N LEU A 208 -3.86 -11.34 4.96
CA LEU A 208 -4.61 -10.96 6.15
C LEU A 208 -3.98 -11.58 7.39
N ARG A 209 -3.32 -10.75 8.20
CA ARG A 209 -2.81 -11.14 9.51
C ARG A 209 -3.94 -11.39 10.51
N SER A 210 -3.68 -12.18 11.55
CA SER A 210 -4.68 -12.54 12.57
C SER A 210 -5.32 -11.35 13.29
N ASP A 211 -4.55 -10.29 13.57
CA ASP A 211 -5.09 -9.06 14.18
C ASP A 211 -6.14 -8.40 13.27
N HIS A 212 -5.78 -8.19 12.00
CA HIS A 212 -6.70 -7.60 11.02
C HIS A 212 -7.85 -8.55 10.67
N ALA A 213 -7.59 -9.86 10.60
CA ALA A 213 -8.60 -10.88 10.37
C ALA A 213 -9.67 -10.83 11.46
N ALA A 214 -9.29 -10.68 12.73
CA ALA A 214 -10.23 -10.60 13.84
C ALA A 214 -11.18 -9.38 13.73
N ASP A 215 -10.72 -8.28 13.14
CA ASP A 215 -11.53 -7.06 12.96
C ASP A 215 -12.58 -7.17 11.84
N VAL A 216 -12.31 -8.01 10.83
CA VAL A 216 -13.15 -8.11 9.61
C VAL A 216 -13.94 -9.41 9.51
N THR A 217 -13.67 -10.38 10.39
CA THR A 217 -14.27 -11.71 10.39
C THR A 217 -15.35 -11.82 11.47
N ALA A 218 -16.51 -12.34 11.12
CA ALA A 218 -17.66 -12.44 12.03
C ALA A 218 -17.92 -13.86 12.55
N THR A 219 -17.65 -14.91 11.76
CA THR A 219 -18.07 -16.28 12.07
C THR A 219 -16.94 -17.29 12.05
N ALA A 220 -15.94 -17.13 11.18
CA ALA A 220 -14.79 -18.01 11.12
C ALA A 220 -13.86 -17.80 12.34
N PRO A 221 -13.28 -18.88 12.89
CA PRO A 221 -12.35 -18.76 14.00
C PRO A 221 -11.05 -18.10 13.53
N VAL A 222 -10.65 -17.04 14.22
CA VAL A 222 -9.35 -16.38 14.03
C VAL A 222 -8.46 -16.72 15.21
N ALA A 223 -7.29 -17.29 14.95
CA ALA A 223 -6.32 -17.59 15.99
C ALA A 223 -5.75 -16.27 16.57
N VAL A 224 -5.62 -16.19 17.88
CA VAL A 224 -4.88 -15.09 18.53
C VAL A 224 -3.41 -15.44 18.53
N GLU A 225 -2.65 -14.81 17.65
CA GLU A 225 -1.21 -15.03 17.55
C GLU A 225 -0.45 -14.01 18.40
N PRO A 226 0.63 -14.42 19.10
CA PRO A 226 1.43 -13.49 19.90
C PRO A 226 2.14 -12.43 19.04
N ASN A 227 2.44 -12.76 17.78
CA ASN A 227 3.04 -11.86 16.80
C ASN A 227 2.35 -12.02 15.44
N PRO A 228 1.23 -11.32 15.20
CA PRO A 228 0.48 -11.42 13.93
C PRO A 228 1.33 -11.12 12.69
N GLU A 229 2.31 -10.22 12.81
CA GLU A 229 3.27 -9.89 11.74
C GLU A 229 4.23 -11.05 11.39
N MET A 230 4.38 -12.06 12.26
CA MET A 230 5.17 -13.28 12.00
C MET A 230 4.29 -14.53 11.99
N GLY A 231 3.00 -14.35 11.74
CA GLY A 231 1.98 -15.37 11.92
C GLY A 231 1.61 -16.14 10.66
N LEU A 232 0.42 -16.74 10.69
CA LEU A 232 -0.22 -17.46 9.60
C LEU A 232 -0.95 -16.48 8.67
N HIS A 233 -0.21 -15.83 7.79
CA HIS A 233 -0.75 -14.92 6.75
C HIS A 233 0.05 -15.03 5.44
N GLY A 234 -0.36 -14.27 4.42
CA GLY A 234 0.24 -14.27 3.08
C GLY A 234 0.40 -15.69 2.50
N ALA A 235 1.54 -15.97 1.87
CA ALA A 235 1.83 -17.26 1.24
C ALA A 235 1.47 -18.49 2.11
N ARG A 236 1.75 -18.42 3.42
CA ARG A 236 1.51 -19.52 4.37
C ARG A 236 0.02 -19.82 4.56
N TRP A 237 -0.80 -18.78 4.70
CA TRP A 237 -2.25 -18.97 4.81
C TRP A 237 -2.84 -19.43 3.47
N LEU A 238 -2.37 -18.86 2.36
CA LEU A 238 -2.81 -19.23 1.01
C LEU A 238 -2.55 -20.72 0.71
N LEU A 239 -1.37 -21.23 1.09
CA LEU A 239 -0.99 -22.64 1.00
C LEU A 239 -1.92 -23.56 1.81
N GLY A 240 -2.39 -23.10 2.97
CA GLY A 240 -3.29 -23.86 3.83
C GLY A 240 -4.76 -23.83 3.40
N SER A 241 -5.12 -22.96 2.45
CA SER A 241 -6.52 -22.66 2.13
C SER A 241 -6.94 -23.22 0.78
N ALA A 242 -7.58 -24.39 0.79
CA ALA A 242 -8.24 -24.92 -0.41
C ALA A 242 -9.42 -24.03 -0.84
N GLY A 243 -10.16 -23.45 0.11
CA GLY A 243 -11.25 -22.53 -0.20
C GLY A 243 -10.78 -21.31 -0.99
N TYR A 244 -9.64 -20.74 -0.61
CA TYR A 244 -9.08 -19.59 -1.32
C TYR A 244 -8.71 -19.93 -2.77
N ARG A 245 -8.15 -21.12 -3.02
CA ARG A 245 -7.88 -21.59 -4.39
C ARG A 245 -9.16 -21.59 -5.23
N GLU A 246 -10.24 -22.16 -4.71
CA GLU A 246 -11.52 -22.22 -5.43
C GLU A 246 -12.09 -20.79 -5.66
N ALA A 247 -11.93 -19.89 -4.69
CA ALA A 247 -12.28 -18.48 -4.85
C ALA A 247 -11.45 -17.79 -5.94
N LEU A 248 -10.14 -18.00 -5.97
CA LEU A 248 -9.24 -17.46 -6.99
C LEU A 248 -9.62 -18.00 -8.38
N HIS A 249 -9.97 -19.28 -8.51
CA HIS A 249 -10.47 -19.83 -9.76
C HIS A 249 -11.76 -19.16 -10.21
N ALA A 250 -12.67 -18.85 -9.28
CA ALA A 250 -13.87 -18.07 -9.58
C ALA A 250 -13.53 -16.63 -10.02
N VAL A 251 -12.55 -15.96 -9.40
CA VAL A 251 -12.04 -14.64 -9.86
C VAL A 251 -11.58 -14.71 -11.31
N LEU A 252 -10.70 -15.67 -11.62
CA LEU A 252 -10.11 -15.83 -12.96
C LEU A 252 -11.17 -16.21 -14.00
N ALA A 253 -12.12 -17.07 -13.64
CA ALA A 253 -13.23 -17.44 -14.50
C ALA A 253 -14.12 -16.23 -14.83
N THR A 254 -14.48 -15.42 -13.83
CA THR A 254 -15.26 -14.19 -14.03
C THR A 254 -14.53 -13.20 -14.94
N LEU A 255 -13.22 -13.01 -14.75
CA LEU A 255 -12.42 -12.15 -15.61
C LEU A 255 -12.40 -12.67 -17.06
N ARG A 256 -12.10 -13.96 -17.27
CA ARG A 256 -12.05 -14.57 -18.61
C ARG A 256 -13.41 -14.52 -19.31
N GLU A 257 -14.50 -14.78 -18.60
CA GLU A 257 -15.86 -14.71 -19.13
C GLU A 257 -16.22 -13.31 -19.65
N HIS A 258 -15.84 -12.26 -18.92
CA HIS A 258 -16.24 -10.89 -19.23
C HIS A 258 -15.25 -10.12 -20.11
N LEU A 259 -13.98 -10.46 -20.06
CA LEU A 259 -12.90 -9.71 -20.72
C LEU A 259 -12.23 -10.50 -21.86
N GLY A 260 -12.43 -11.82 -21.96
CA GLY A 260 -11.71 -12.65 -22.92
C GLY A 260 -10.19 -12.54 -22.72
N GLU A 261 -9.46 -12.25 -23.79
CA GLU A 261 -8.00 -12.08 -23.77
C GLU A 261 -7.53 -10.88 -22.93
N GLU A 262 -8.37 -9.85 -22.75
CA GLU A 262 -8.02 -8.70 -21.90
C GLU A 262 -7.88 -9.09 -20.41
N ALA A 263 -8.37 -10.28 -20.02
CA ALA A 263 -8.12 -10.84 -18.69
C ALA A 263 -6.61 -11.05 -18.42
N ASP A 264 -5.79 -11.25 -19.45
CA ASP A 264 -4.33 -11.45 -19.32
C ASP A 264 -3.61 -10.17 -18.89
N ARG A 265 -4.31 -9.03 -18.87
CA ARG A 265 -3.81 -7.78 -18.29
C ARG A 265 -3.86 -7.77 -16.76
N VAL A 266 -4.41 -8.81 -16.12
CA VAL A 266 -4.39 -8.99 -14.67
C VAL A 266 -3.32 -10.01 -14.29
N GLY A 267 -2.21 -9.53 -13.73
CA GLY A 267 -1.17 -10.37 -13.14
C GLY A 267 -1.48 -10.71 -11.67
N LEU A 268 -1.04 -11.87 -11.22
CA LEU A 268 -1.14 -12.31 -9.82
C LEU A 268 0.19 -12.16 -9.11
N SER A 269 0.16 -11.77 -7.84
CA SER A 269 1.37 -11.65 -7.02
C SER A 269 1.18 -12.29 -5.64
N VAL A 270 2.15 -13.12 -5.26
CA VAL A 270 2.21 -13.79 -3.96
C VAL A 270 2.78 -12.84 -2.90
N PRO A 271 2.03 -12.52 -1.83
CA PRO A 271 2.55 -11.80 -0.66
C PRO A 271 3.40 -12.71 0.24
N PHE A 272 4.34 -12.11 0.98
CA PHE A 272 4.97 -12.72 2.15
C PHE A 272 5.58 -14.12 1.92
N VAL A 273 6.17 -14.35 0.76
CA VAL A 273 6.91 -15.58 0.48
C VAL A 273 8.27 -15.55 1.19
N SER A 274 8.71 -16.73 1.63
CA SER A 274 9.96 -16.91 2.37
C SER A 274 11.10 -17.32 1.46
N ASP A 275 10.83 -18.19 0.47
CA ASP A 275 11.80 -18.77 -0.45
C ASP A 275 11.14 -19.39 -1.70
N GLU A 276 11.94 -19.96 -2.60
CA GLU A 276 11.46 -20.59 -3.82
C GLU A 276 10.66 -21.88 -3.59
N THR A 277 10.92 -22.59 -2.49
CA THR A 277 10.21 -23.82 -2.17
C THR A 277 8.76 -23.51 -1.83
N GLU A 278 8.54 -22.51 -0.97
CA GLU A 278 7.20 -22.01 -0.65
C GLU A 278 6.49 -21.44 -1.89
N PHE A 279 7.22 -20.73 -2.76
CA PHE A 279 6.69 -20.21 -4.03
C PHE A 279 6.18 -21.32 -4.97
N VAL A 280 6.99 -22.37 -5.19
CA VAL A 280 6.61 -23.50 -6.06
C VAL A 280 5.45 -24.27 -5.48
N GLN A 281 5.49 -24.57 -4.18
CA GLN A 281 4.37 -25.24 -3.49
C GLN A 281 3.07 -24.46 -3.62
N LEU A 282 3.14 -23.12 -3.51
CA LEU A 282 1.95 -22.29 -3.61
C LEU A 282 1.43 -22.27 -5.05
N ARG A 283 2.30 -22.14 -6.05
CA ARG A 283 1.88 -22.21 -7.45
C ARG A 283 1.16 -23.52 -7.76
N ASP A 284 1.73 -24.64 -7.31
CA ASP A 284 1.15 -25.97 -7.52
C ASP A 284 -0.18 -26.12 -6.77
N HIS A 285 -0.24 -25.64 -5.52
CA HIS A 285 -1.47 -25.65 -4.72
C HIS A 285 -2.58 -24.83 -5.38
N LEU A 286 -2.27 -23.64 -5.89
CA LEU A 286 -3.24 -22.77 -6.56
C LEU A 286 -3.74 -23.35 -7.88
N GLY A 287 -3.05 -24.33 -8.48
CA GLY A 287 -3.49 -24.99 -9.71
C GLY A 287 -3.74 -24.01 -10.85
N LEU A 288 -2.89 -22.99 -10.98
CA LEU A 288 -3.02 -21.97 -12.03
C LEU A 288 -2.80 -22.61 -13.42
N PRO A 289 -3.52 -22.18 -14.47
CA PRO A 289 -3.26 -22.64 -15.83
C PRO A 289 -1.80 -22.42 -16.24
N ASP A 290 -1.25 -23.35 -17.03
CA ASP A 290 0.12 -23.26 -17.53
C ASP A 290 0.39 -21.91 -18.21
N GLY A 291 1.52 -21.29 -17.85
CA GLY A 291 1.91 -19.99 -18.38
C GLY A 291 1.25 -18.77 -17.73
N THR A 292 0.34 -18.95 -16.75
CA THR A 292 -0.22 -17.85 -15.97
C THR A 292 0.92 -17.14 -15.21
N PRO A 293 1.19 -15.85 -15.46
CA PRO A 293 2.28 -15.14 -14.79
C PRO A 293 1.99 -15.01 -13.29
N LEU A 294 2.91 -15.53 -12.46
CA LEU A 294 2.86 -15.40 -11.01
C LEU A 294 4.11 -14.66 -10.53
N SER A 295 3.90 -13.49 -9.94
CA SER A 295 4.94 -12.65 -9.36
C SER A 295 5.10 -12.92 -7.87
N ALA A 296 6.21 -12.48 -7.27
CA ALA A 296 6.48 -12.67 -5.85
C ALA A 296 6.87 -11.37 -5.15
N PHE A 297 6.37 -11.18 -3.92
CA PHE A 297 6.85 -10.12 -3.04
C PHE A 297 8.10 -10.55 -2.27
N VAL A 298 9.15 -9.74 -2.36
CA VAL A 298 10.33 -9.86 -1.51
C VAL A 298 10.13 -8.95 -0.29
N GLU A 299 9.59 -9.53 0.77
CA GLU A 299 9.19 -8.85 2.02
C GLU A 299 9.92 -9.37 3.26
N THR A 300 10.66 -10.46 3.14
CA THR A 300 11.36 -11.13 4.23
C THR A 300 12.88 -11.20 3.97
N PRO A 301 13.73 -11.23 5.01
CA PRO A 301 15.17 -11.42 4.82
C PRO A 301 15.51 -12.74 4.13
N SER A 302 14.73 -13.80 4.34
CA SER A 302 14.92 -15.06 3.63
C SER A 302 14.65 -14.91 2.14
N ALA A 303 13.58 -14.20 1.75
CA ALA A 303 13.26 -13.98 0.34
C ALA A 303 14.33 -13.14 -0.36
N VAL A 304 14.96 -12.19 0.35
CA VAL A 304 16.12 -11.44 -0.17
C VAL A 304 17.21 -12.41 -0.60
N HIS A 305 17.62 -13.33 0.27
CA HIS A 305 18.67 -14.29 -0.04
C HIS A 305 18.22 -15.40 -1.01
N ALA A 306 16.92 -15.67 -1.10
CA ALA A 306 16.34 -16.60 -2.06
C ALA A 306 16.06 -15.98 -3.44
N THR A 307 16.36 -14.69 -3.67
CA THR A 307 15.98 -13.97 -4.90
C THR A 307 16.34 -14.73 -6.18
N THR A 308 17.59 -15.17 -6.32
CA THR A 308 18.02 -15.93 -7.51
C THR A 308 17.22 -17.23 -7.68
N ALA A 309 16.95 -17.93 -6.58
CA ALA A 309 16.18 -19.17 -6.60
C ALA A 309 14.71 -18.92 -6.97
N LEU A 310 14.10 -17.84 -6.47
CA LEU A 310 12.76 -17.39 -6.84
C LEU A 310 12.66 -17.09 -8.34
N CYS A 311 13.66 -16.40 -8.91
CA CYS A 311 13.74 -16.15 -10.35
C CYS A 311 13.80 -17.47 -11.14
N LEU A 312 14.69 -18.38 -10.75
CA LEU A 312 14.86 -19.69 -11.40
C LEU A 312 13.62 -20.59 -11.26
N ALA A 313 12.86 -20.42 -10.18
CA ALA A 313 11.58 -21.10 -9.97
C ALA A 313 10.45 -20.55 -10.86
N GLY A 314 10.71 -19.50 -11.64
CA GLY A 314 9.77 -18.96 -12.63
C GLY A 314 8.90 -17.82 -12.12
N ALA A 315 9.35 -17.06 -11.12
CA ALA A 315 8.70 -15.81 -10.76
C ALA A 315 8.72 -14.84 -11.96
N SER A 316 7.55 -14.34 -12.36
CA SER A 316 7.41 -13.49 -13.56
C SER A 316 7.91 -12.06 -13.36
N GLU A 317 7.86 -11.59 -12.12
CA GLU A 317 8.31 -10.27 -11.66
C GLU A 317 8.47 -10.32 -10.14
N LEU A 318 9.39 -9.52 -9.61
CA LEU A 318 9.62 -9.36 -8.18
C LEU A 318 9.19 -7.98 -7.71
N PHE A 319 8.50 -7.93 -6.57
CA PHE A 319 8.08 -6.69 -5.92
C PHE A 319 8.75 -6.58 -4.55
N VAL A 320 9.60 -5.58 -4.36
CA VAL A 320 10.26 -5.36 -3.07
C VAL A 320 9.32 -4.61 -2.14
N GLY A 321 8.68 -5.35 -1.23
CA GLY A 321 7.75 -4.83 -0.23
C GLY A 321 8.48 -4.23 0.95
N LEU A 322 8.96 -3.00 0.77
CA LEU A 322 9.79 -2.28 1.75
C LEU A 322 9.15 -2.20 3.15
N LYS A 323 7.82 -2.13 3.21
CA LYS A 323 7.07 -1.95 4.46
C LYS A 323 7.40 -3.03 5.50
N ASP A 324 7.51 -4.28 5.04
CA ASP A 324 7.69 -5.48 5.85
C ASP A 324 9.18 -5.79 5.94
N LEU A 325 9.90 -5.59 4.84
CA LEU A 325 11.33 -5.78 4.78
C LEU A 325 12.08 -4.98 5.85
N VAL A 326 11.77 -3.69 6.00
CA VAL A 326 12.37 -2.83 7.05
C VAL A 326 12.07 -3.36 8.45
N GLN A 327 10.82 -3.78 8.69
CA GLN A 327 10.39 -4.29 9.99
C GLN A 327 11.18 -5.53 10.39
N PHE A 328 11.36 -6.49 9.48
CA PHE A 328 12.08 -7.73 9.77
C PHE A 328 13.60 -7.56 9.79
N TYR A 329 14.16 -6.69 8.96
CA TYR A 329 15.59 -6.40 9.01
C TYR A 329 16.00 -5.68 10.30
N LEU A 330 15.15 -4.78 10.80
CA LEU A 330 15.48 -3.92 11.95
C LEU A 330 14.80 -4.36 13.25
N ALA A 331 14.01 -5.43 13.21
CA ALA A 331 13.18 -5.90 14.32
C ALA A 331 12.35 -4.76 14.94
N ALA A 332 11.81 -3.88 14.10
CA ALA A 332 11.10 -2.68 14.50
C ALA A 332 9.69 -2.71 13.92
N ASP A 333 8.71 -3.04 14.76
CA ASP A 333 7.30 -3.02 14.38
C ASP A 333 6.86 -1.59 14.04
N ARG A 334 6.40 -1.38 12.81
CA ARG A 334 5.93 -0.08 12.31
C ARG A 334 4.69 0.45 13.04
N GLY A 335 3.88 -0.42 13.62
CA GLY A 335 2.71 -0.07 14.43
C GLY A 335 3.09 0.36 15.85
N ASN A 336 4.26 -0.08 16.31
CA ASN A 336 4.72 0.18 17.66
C ASN A 336 5.50 1.51 17.73
N HIS A 337 4.81 2.55 18.20
CA HIS A 337 5.37 3.90 18.34
C HIS A 337 6.62 3.97 19.22
N LEU A 338 6.81 3.05 20.17
CA LEU A 338 7.98 3.01 21.07
C LEU A 338 9.28 2.68 20.34
N VAL A 339 9.19 2.05 19.16
CA VAL A 339 10.34 1.70 18.32
C VAL A 339 10.32 2.41 16.96
N ALA A 340 9.49 3.44 16.81
CA ALA A 340 9.35 4.17 15.55
C ALA A 340 10.68 4.73 15.04
N ASP A 341 11.55 5.18 15.94
CA ASP A 341 12.89 5.72 15.59
C ASP A 341 13.85 4.67 15.02
N SER A 342 13.57 3.38 15.25
CA SER A 342 14.33 2.26 14.70
C SER A 342 13.83 1.84 13.32
N TYR A 343 12.58 2.15 12.97
CA TYR A 343 12.03 1.86 11.65
C TYR A 343 12.61 2.84 10.61
N ARG A 344 13.68 2.43 9.92
CA ARG A 344 14.43 3.28 8.99
C ARG A 344 14.53 2.66 7.60
N THR A 345 13.77 3.21 6.65
CA THR A 345 13.77 2.81 5.23
C THR A 345 15.11 3.02 4.52
N ARG A 346 15.98 3.90 5.06
CA ARG A 346 17.33 4.19 4.54
C ARG A 346 18.45 3.52 5.34
N HIS A 347 18.12 2.56 6.22
CA HIS A 347 19.15 1.87 6.99
C HIS A 347 20.08 1.08 6.04
N PRO A 348 21.42 1.11 6.24
CA PRO A 348 22.36 0.42 5.35
C PRO A 348 22.02 -1.06 5.11
N ALA A 349 21.67 -1.80 6.16
CA ALA A 349 21.28 -3.21 6.03
C ALA A 349 20.05 -3.44 5.15
N VAL A 350 19.07 -2.51 5.18
CA VAL A 350 17.89 -2.57 4.30
C VAL A 350 18.31 -2.28 2.87
N LEU A 351 19.09 -1.21 2.65
CA LEU A 351 19.57 -0.84 1.31
C LEU A 351 20.43 -1.94 0.68
N ASP A 352 21.27 -2.61 1.47
CA ASP A 352 22.08 -3.75 1.01
C ASP A 352 21.18 -4.93 0.60
N GLY A 353 20.13 -5.21 1.36
CA GLY A 353 19.13 -6.21 0.99
C GLY A 353 18.41 -5.86 -0.31
N VAL A 354 17.94 -4.62 -0.47
CA VAL A 354 17.30 -4.16 -1.71
C VAL A 354 18.27 -4.23 -2.90
N ARG A 355 19.53 -3.81 -2.72
CA ARG A 355 20.58 -3.91 -3.74
C ARG A 355 20.75 -5.35 -4.20
N HIS A 356 20.87 -6.28 -3.24
CA HIS A 356 21.05 -7.70 -3.54
C HIS A 356 19.88 -8.25 -4.37
N VAL A 357 18.64 -7.88 -4.04
CA VAL A 357 17.46 -8.31 -4.81
C VAL A 357 17.52 -7.78 -6.23
N VAL A 358 17.76 -6.47 -6.40
CA VAL A 358 17.77 -5.85 -7.73
C VAL A 358 18.89 -6.42 -8.62
N GLU A 359 20.09 -6.60 -8.07
CA GLU A 359 21.21 -7.19 -8.81
C GLU A 359 20.94 -8.65 -9.19
N SER A 360 20.40 -9.44 -8.26
CA SER A 360 20.09 -10.86 -8.50
C SER A 360 18.98 -11.04 -9.53
N ALA A 361 17.91 -10.25 -9.42
CA ALA A 361 16.79 -10.26 -10.36
C ALA A 361 17.26 -9.89 -11.77
N ARG A 362 18.04 -8.80 -11.89
CA ARG A 362 18.63 -8.36 -13.15
C ARG A 362 19.56 -9.41 -13.74
N ALA A 363 20.39 -10.07 -12.93
CA ALA A 363 21.29 -11.13 -13.39
C ALA A 363 20.52 -12.35 -13.93
N ALA A 364 19.34 -12.63 -13.37
CA ALA A 364 18.44 -13.70 -13.82
C ALA A 364 17.51 -13.28 -14.98
N GLY A 365 17.46 -11.98 -15.32
CA GLY A 365 16.54 -11.45 -16.34
C GLY A 365 15.07 -11.36 -15.88
N THR A 366 14.83 -11.36 -14.57
CA THR A 366 13.49 -11.21 -13.99
C THR A 366 13.24 -9.74 -13.65
N PRO A 367 12.14 -9.12 -14.13
CA PRO A 367 11.80 -7.75 -13.79
C PRO A 367 11.66 -7.55 -12.28
N VAL A 368 12.12 -6.41 -11.78
CA VAL A 368 12.03 -6.06 -10.35
C VAL A 368 11.52 -4.64 -10.17
N ARG A 369 10.55 -4.47 -9.26
CA ARG A 369 10.04 -3.17 -8.86
C ARG A 369 10.24 -2.93 -7.37
N VAL A 370 10.69 -1.73 -7.02
CA VAL A 370 10.99 -1.38 -5.63
C VAL A 370 9.95 -0.40 -5.10
N PHE A 371 9.30 -0.72 -3.98
CA PHE A 371 8.43 0.26 -3.33
C PHE A 371 9.25 1.43 -2.77
N SER A 372 8.82 2.66 -3.03
CA SER A 372 9.46 3.86 -2.51
C SER A 372 8.42 4.85 -2.00
N LEU A 373 8.72 5.46 -0.86
CA LEU A 373 8.07 6.69 -0.42
C LEU A 373 8.63 7.85 -1.23
N ALA A 374 7.81 8.86 -1.56
CA ALA A 374 8.30 10.05 -2.26
C ALA A 374 9.49 10.71 -1.56
N SER A 375 9.51 10.70 -0.23
CA SER A 375 10.62 11.25 0.57
C SER A 375 11.93 10.49 0.38
N ASP A 376 11.88 9.19 0.07
CA ASP A 376 13.04 8.30 0.00
C ASP A 376 13.56 8.10 -1.43
N LEU A 377 12.79 8.49 -2.44
CA LEU A 377 13.09 8.26 -3.85
C LEU A 377 14.47 8.79 -4.27
N ASP A 378 14.79 10.06 -3.99
CA ASP A 378 16.10 10.64 -4.33
C ASP A 378 17.27 9.88 -3.71
N HIS A 379 17.08 9.42 -2.47
CA HIS A 379 18.09 8.63 -1.79
C HIS A 379 18.26 7.26 -2.47
N TYR A 380 17.16 6.62 -2.86
CA TYR A 380 17.19 5.32 -3.54
C TYR A 380 17.85 5.42 -4.92
N LEU A 381 17.51 6.45 -5.70
CA LEU A 381 18.13 6.72 -7.00
C LEU A 381 19.65 6.93 -6.90
N ALA A 382 20.12 7.51 -5.80
CA ALA A 382 21.55 7.77 -5.60
C ALA A 382 22.35 6.57 -5.04
N HIS A 383 21.70 5.60 -4.38
CA HIS A 383 22.41 4.56 -3.59
C HIS A 383 22.07 3.12 -3.98
N LEU A 384 21.03 2.91 -4.79
CA LEU A 384 20.63 1.59 -5.28
C LEU A 384 20.89 1.46 -6.78
N PRO A 385 21.19 0.24 -7.26
CA PRO A 385 21.13 -0.05 -8.69
C PRO A 385 19.72 0.23 -9.21
N THR A 386 19.61 0.73 -10.45
CA THR A 386 18.33 1.06 -11.08
C THR A 386 17.49 -0.20 -11.27
N PRO A 387 16.31 -0.32 -10.62
CA PRO A 387 15.36 -1.40 -10.90
C PRO A 387 14.62 -1.14 -12.22
N ASP A 388 13.80 -2.09 -12.68
CA ASP A 388 12.92 -1.89 -13.84
C ASP A 388 11.86 -0.82 -13.57
N GLY A 389 11.50 -0.64 -12.29
CA GLY A 389 10.58 0.42 -11.90
C GLY A 389 10.47 0.66 -10.40
N TYR A 390 9.80 1.75 -10.03
CA TYR A 390 9.42 2.02 -8.65
C TYR A 390 7.90 1.90 -8.47
N MET A 391 7.50 1.36 -7.33
CA MET A 391 6.11 1.37 -6.89
C MET A 391 5.89 2.53 -5.93
N MET A 392 4.83 3.32 -6.14
CA MET A 392 4.52 4.47 -5.30
C MET A 392 3.02 4.60 -5.09
N CYS A 393 2.61 5.18 -3.97
CA CYS A 393 1.21 5.51 -3.73
C CYS A 393 0.70 6.52 -4.76
N THR A 394 -0.56 6.37 -5.18
CA THR A 394 -1.20 7.18 -6.22
C THR A 394 -0.97 8.68 -6.07
N ALA A 395 -1.24 9.25 -4.89
CA ALA A 395 -1.08 10.70 -4.70
C ALA A 395 0.37 11.18 -4.81
N GLU A 396 1.33 10.40 -4.29
CA GLU A 396 2.76 10.73 -4.42
C GLU A 396 3.22 10.64 -5.87
N LEU A 397 2.78 9.60 -6.59
CA LEU A 397 3.08 9.45 -8.00
C LEU A 397 2.43 10.54 -8.85
N GLN A 398 1.18 10.90 -8.57
CA GLN A 398 0.49 12.01 -9.22
C GLN A 398 1.27 13.32 -9.05
N GLN A 399 1.76 13.61 -7.85
CA GLN A 399 2.57 14.80 -7.62
C GLN A 399 3.85 14.80 -8.47
N LEU A 400 4.49 13.64 -8.65
CA LEU A 400 5.65 13.50 -9.53
C LEU A 400 5.28 13.70 -11.00
N LEU A 401 4.19 13.09 -11.47
CA LEU A 401 3.71 13.19 -12.86
C LEU A 401 3.29 14.62 -13.23
N LEU A 402 2.67 15.35 -12.31
CA LEU A 402 2.21 16.72 -12.53
C LEU A 402 3.29 17.78 -12.24
N SER A 403 4.44 17.39 -11.71
CA SER A 403 5.52 18.34 -11.45
C SER A 403 6.12 18.79 -12.77
N PRO A 404 6.18 20.11 -13.05
CA PRO A 404 6.83 20.60 -14.25
C PRO A 404 8.30 20.21 -14.21
N GLY A 405 8.67 19.22 -15.03
CA GLY A 405 10.06 18.85 -15.23
C GLY A 405 10.85 20.11 -15.60
N SER A 406 12.03 20.27 -14.99
CA SER A 406 13.02 21.29 -15.37
C SER A 406 12.99 21.46 -16.88
N ALA A 407 12.66 22.68 -17.33
CA ALA A 407 12.59 23.03 -18.74
C ALA A 407 13.73 22.37 -19.51
N ARG A 408 13.37 21.69 -20.61
CA ARG A 408 14.31 21.27 -21.65
C ARG A 408 15.15 22.48 -22.01
N THR A 409 16.35 22.57 -21.44
CA THR A 409 17.36 23.52 -21.91
C THR A 409 17.99 22.83 -23.11
N GLY A 410 17.69 23.38 -24.28
CA GLY A 410 18.16 22.89 -25.57
C GLY A 410 19.61 23.24 -25.85
#